data_AF-A0A976CC06-F1
#
_entry.id   AF-A0A976CC06-F1
#
_cell.length_a   1.000
_cell.length_b   1.000
_cell.length_c   1.000
_cell.angle_alpha   90.00
_cell.angle_beta   90.00
_cell.angle_gamma   90.00
#
_symmetry.space_group_name_H-M   'P 1'
#
loop_
_entity.id
_entity.type
_entity.pdbx_description
1 polymer ?
#
loop_
_entity_poly.entity_id
_entity_poly.type
_entity_poly.pdbx_seq_one_letter_code
_entity_poly.pdbx_strand_id
1 'polypeptide(L)'
;MIYFDIFSQTQKRYFTKEEATLIKNYLDLETDVVVYCLSNGLVKDLPRLIEIEKVIAQKSDDYPDKYEIILRGAAVGVFELENLLPKNYSPVNIPYDETIDLAYVYVRHNGGQDKQGDRIWLALCLGSILGYEIEADIEPFDYPMPENRSRKE
;
A
#
# COMPACT_ATOMS: atom_id res chain seq x y z
N MET A 1 -24.41 -11.75 -8.22
CA MET A 1 -23.11 -12.25 -8.69
C MET A 1 -22.48 -11.11 -9.45
N ILE A 2 -21.61 -10.37 -8.77
CA ILE A 2 -20.91 -9.23 -9.37
C ILE A 2 -19.72 -9.84 -10.11
N TYR A 3 -19.68 -9.69 -11.43
CA TYR A 3 -18.52 -10.03 -12.22
C TYR A 3 -17.50 -8.91 -12.05
N PHE A 4 -16.32 -9.22 -11.55
CA PHE A 4 -15.19 -8.31 -11.59
C PHE A 4 -14.35 -8.68 -12.81
N ASP A 5 -14.09 -7.71 -13.69
CA ASP A 5 -13.23 -7.92 -14.85
C ASP A 5 -11.78 -8.18 -14.40
N ILE A 6 -11.03 -8.94 -15.19
CA ILE A 6 -9.60 -9.17 -14.94
C ILE A 6 -8.84 -7.89 -15.34
N PHE A 7 -8.17 -7.22 -14.40
CA PHE A 7 -7.57 -5.90 -14.60
C PHE A 7 -6.04 -5.95 -14.74
N SER A 8 -5.49 -5.37 -15.81
CA SER A 8 -4.04 -5.20 -15.98
C SER A 8 -3.52 -3.95 -15.27
N GLN A 9 -2.37 -4.09 -14.62
CA GLN A 9 -1.56 -3.12 -13.88
C GLN A 9 -1.16 -1.81 -14.57
N THR A 10 -1.51 -1.60 -15.84
CA THR A 10 -1.01 -0.47 -16.65
C THR A 10 -1.94 0.75 -16.66
N GLN A 11 -3.03 0.75 -15.89
CA GLN A 11 -4.00 1.86 -15.86
C GLN A 11 -4.34 2.28 -14.43
N LYS A 12 -4.12 3.57 -14.12
CA LYS A 12 -4.53 4.21 -12.87
C LYS A 12 -6.00 3.86 -12.57
N ARG A 13 -6.25 3.14 -11.48
CA ARG A 13 -7.59 2.69 -11.14
C ARG A 13 -8.44 3.84 -10.60
N TYR A 14 -9.66 3.95 -11.14
CA TYR A 14 -10.67 4.88 -10.64
C TYR A 14 -11.84 4.10 -10.03
N PHE A 15 -12.43 4.68 -8.99
CA PHE A 15 -13.40 4.00 -8.13
C PHE A 15 -14.79 4.61 -8.29
N THR A 16 -15.82 3.84 -8.00
CA THR A 16 -17.14 4.38 -7.62
C THR A 16 -17.04 5.11 -6.28
N LYS A 17 -18.06 5.88 -5.92
CA LYS A 17 -18.10 6.59 -4.63
C LYS A 17 -18.08 5.60 -3.46
N GLU A 18 -18.82 4.50 -3.60
CA GLU A 18 -18.97 3.45 -2.59
C GLU A 18 -17.64 2.74 -2.37
N GLU A 19 -16.95 2.34 -3.44
CA GLU A 19 -15.61 1.75 -3.40
C GLU A 19 -14.59 2.70 -2.76
N ALA A 20 -14.59 3.97 -3.18
CA ALA A 20 -13.68 4.98 -2.63
C ALA A 20 -13.91 5.20 -1.13
N THR A 21 -15.17 5.19 -0.69
CA THR A 21 -15.54 5.31 0.72
C THR A 21 -15.06 4.10 1.52
N LEU A 22 -15.22 2.89 0.98
CA LEU A 22 -14.73 1.65 1.59
C LEU A 22 -13.21 1.68 1.77
N ILE A 23 -12.47 2.01 0.71
CA ILE A 23 -11.01 2.09 0.73
C ILE A 23 -10.54 3.12 1.75
N LYS A 24 -11.14 4.32 1.72
CA LYS A 24 -10.81 5.40 2.67
C LYS A 24 -11.03 4.95 4.11
N ASN A 25 -12.20 4.39 4.42
CA ASN A 25 -12.52 3.95 5.77
C ASN A 25 -11.58 2.84 6.27
N TYR A 26 -11.15 1.95 5.37
CA TYR A 26 -10.16 0.94 5.71
C TYR A 26 -8.80 1.59 6.06
N LEU A 27 -8.28 2.43 5.16
CA LEU A 27 -6.98 3.08 5.35
C LEU A 27 -6.96 4.11 6.49
N ASP A 28 -8.09 4.72 6.87
CA ASP A 28 -8.20 5.59 8.04
C ASP A 28 -7.94 4.84 9.37
N LEU A 29 -8.09 3.52 9.39
CA LEU A 29 -7.78 2.67 10.55
C LEU A 29 -6.31 2.25 10.56
N GLU A 30 -5.63 2.37 9.43
CA GLU A 30 -4.22 2.06 9.29
C GLU A 30 -3.37 3.27 9.70
N THR A 31 -2.20 2.96 10.25
CA THR A 31 -1.24 3.98 10.71
C THR A 31 -0.09 4.17 9.74
N ASP A 32 0.19 3.15 8.94
CA ASP A 32 1.20 3.17 7.88
C ASP A 32 0.90 2.08 6.87
N VAL A 33 1.44 2.27 5.67
CA VAL A 33 1.38 1.32 4.55
C VAL A 33 2.71 1.33 3.80
N VAL A 34 2.96 0.29 3.03
CA VAL A 34 4.03 0.30 2.02
C VAL A 34 3.41 0.66 0.67
N VAL A 35 4.00 1.64 -0.02
CA VAL A 35 3.60 2.01 -1.38
C VAL A 35 4.74 1.74 -2.35
N TYR A 36 4.42 1.07 -3.45
CA TYR A 36 5.30 0.93 -4.61
C TYR A 36 4.98 2.03 -5.62
N CYS A 37 5.98 2.78 -6.05
CA CYS A 37 5.84 3.62 -7.24
C CYS A 37 6.25 2.77 -8.44
N LEU A 38 5.36 2.51 -9.40
CA LEU A 38 5.81 2.10 -10.73
C LEU A 38 5.92 3.34 -11.59
N SER A 39 7.12 3.92 -11.64
CA SER A 39 7.53 4.73 -12.78
C SER A 39 7.77 3.79 -13.97
N ASN A 40 6.71 3.54 -14.76
CA ASN A 40 6.73 3.09 -16.16
C ASN A 40 7.90 2.18 -16.59
N GLY A 41 8.11 1.07 -15.88
CA GLY A 41 8.92 -0.06 -16.34
C GLY A 41 10.42 0.17 -16.54
N LEU A 42 11.01 1.29 -16.10
CA LEU A 42 12.43 1.59 -16.35
C LEU A 42 13.26 1.99 -15.13
N VAL A 43 12.64 2.21 -13.97
CA VAL A 43 13.37 2.40 -12.70
C VAL A 43 12.60 1.67 -11.61
N LYS A 44 13.24 0.73 -10.91
CA LYS A 44 12.74 0.19 -9.65
C LYS A 44 12.73 1.34 -8.63
N ASP A 45 11.66 2.13 -8.60
CA ASP A 45 11.44 2.98 -7.44
C ASP A 45 11.27 2.06 -6.22
N LEU A 46 12.14 2.25 -5.23
CA LEU A 46 12.14 1.46 -4.01
C LEU A 46 10.80 1.58 -3.29
N PRO A 47 10.22 0.49 -2.74
CA PRO A 47 9.06 0.59 -1.87
C PRO A 47 9.32 1.54 -0.72
N ARG A 48 8.27 2.31 -0.38
CA ARG A 48 8.31 3.34 0.64
C ARG A 48 7.36 2.97 1.76
N LEU A 49 7.85 2.96 3.00
CA LEU A 49 7.01 2.92 4.19
C LEU A 49 6.45 4.33 4.40
N ILE A 50 5.13 4.47 4.25
CA ILE A 50 4.40 5.72 4.40
C ILE A 50 3.67 5.71 5.73
N GLU A 51 3.94 6.67 6.60
CA GLU A 51 3.06 6.99 7.72
C GLU A 51 1.86 7.78 7.22
N ILE A 52 0.67 7.31 7.56
CA ILE A 52 -0.58 7.91 7.10
C ILE A 52 -0.95 9.05 8.05
N GLU A 53 -1.11 10.25 7.49
CA GLU A 53 -1.70 11.39 8.20
C GLU A 53 -3.17 11.57 7.80
N LYS A 54 -3.48 11.35 6.52
CA LYS A 54 -4.83 11.56 5.99
C LYS A 54 -5.07 10.74 4.72
N VAL A 55 -6.26 10.17 4.61
CA VAL A 55 -6.77 9.55 3.39
C VAL A 55 -7.91 10.42 2.83
N ILE A 56 -7.86 10.73 1.54
CA ILE A 56 -8.85 11.58 0.88
C ILE A 56 -9.47 10.78 -0.27
N ALA A 57 -10.79 10.65 -0.24
CA ALA A 57 -11.57 10.21 -1.39
C ALA A 57 -12.15 11.44 -2.08
N GLN A 58 -11.74 11.69 -3.32
CA GLN A 58 -12.22 12.83 -4.11
C GLN A 58 -12.66 12.40 -5.50
N LYS A 59 -13.48 13.22 -6.17
CA LYS A 59 -13.81 12.99 -7.57
C LYS A 59 -12.56 13.14 -8.43
N SER A 60 -12.44 12.30 -9.45
CA SER A 60 -11.39 12.42 -10.46
C SER A 60 -11.65 13.64 -11.34
N ASP A 61 -10.60 14.42 -11.58
CA ASP A 61 -10.62 15.53 -12.53
C ASP A 61 -10.75 15.03 -13.99
N ASP A 62 -10.21 13.85 -14.27
CA ASP A 62 -10.23 13.22 -15.60
C ASP A 62 -11.56 12.49 -15.88
N TYR A 63 -12.23 11.99 -14.83
CA TYR A 63 -13.43 11.16 -14.93
C TYR A 63 -14.50 11.61 -13.91
N PRO A 64 -15.45 12.48 -14.30
CA PRO A 64 -16.38 13.17 -13.38
C PRO A 64 -17.29 12.27 -12.53
N ASP A 65 -17.55 11.05 -12.98
CA ASP A 65 -18.37 10.04 -12.31
C ASP A 65 -17.55 9.01 -11.52
N LYS A 66 -16.24 9.24 -11.42
CA LYS A 66 -15.31 8.38 -10.71
C LYS A 66 -14.57 9.13 -9.60
N TYR A 67 -13.98 8.36 -8.71
CA TYR A 67 -13.23 8.82 -7.56
C TYR A 67 -11.80 8.28 -7.60
N GLU A 68 -10.90 9.01 -6.96
CA GLU A 68 -9.53 8.60 -6.68
C GLU A 68 -9.27 8.68 -5.17
N ILE A 69 -8.25 7.94 -4.72
CA ILE A 69 -7.80 7.95 -3.34
C ILE A 69 -6.44 8.60 -3.28
N ILE A 70 -6.36 9.71 -2.56
CA ILE A 70 -5.09 10.38 -2.26
C ILE A 70 -4.68 9.98 -0.86
N LEU A 71 -3.45 9.51 -0.74
CA LEU A 71 -2.81 9.23 0.54
C LEU A 71 -1.85 10.36 0.86
N ARG A 72 -2.04 10.97 2.02
CA ARG A 72 -1.18 12.03 2.54
C ARG A 72 -0.50 11.61 3.83
N GLY A 73 0.78 11.94 3.94
CA GLY A 73 1.57 11.79 5.16
C GLY A 73 3.06 11.95 4.87
N ALA A 74 3.88 11.02 5.37
CA ALA A 74 5.32 11.06 5.19
C ALA A 74 5.88 9.69 4.82
N ALA A 75 6.71 9.64 3.78
CA ALA A 75 7.60 8.51 3.57
C ALA A 75 8.69 8.56 4.64
N VAL A 76 8.71 7.54 5.50
CA VAL A 76 9.61 7.43 6.65
C VAL A 76 10.73 6.41 6.44
N GLY A 77 10.62 5.60 5.40
CA GLY A 77 11.66 4.64 5.03
C GLY A 77 11.54 4.22 3.58
N VAL A 78 12.67 3.87 2.99
CA VAL A 78 12.76 3.19 1.70
C VAL A 78 13.56 1.90 1.87
N PHE A 79 13.22 0.85 1.15
CA PHE A 79 13.90 -0.44 1.27
C PHE A 79 13.83 -1.21 -0.05
N GLU A 80 14.68 -2.21 -0.17
CA GLU A 80 14.63 -3.21 -1.24
C GLU A 80 13.87 -4.44 -0.76
N LEU A 81 13.29 -5.19 -1.69
CA LEU A 81 12.79 -6.53 -1.40
C LEU A 81 13.72 -7.57 -2.02
N GLU A 82 14.16 -8.52 -1.20
CA GLU A 82 14.90 -9.70 -1.62
C GLU A 82 14.27 -10.94 -0.96
N ASN A 83 13.78 -11.88 -1.76
CA ASN A 83 13.12 -13.10 -1.29
C ASN A 83 12.03 -12.85 -0.24
N LEU A 84 11.12 -11.90 -0.51
CA LEU A 84 10.01 -11.50 0.36
C LEU A 84 10.44 -10.89 1.71
N LEU A 85 11.70 -10.49 1.83
CA LEU A 85 12.24 -9.83 3.03
C LEU A 85 12.72 -8.42 2.70
N PRO A 86 12.43 -7.43 3.55
CA PRO A 86 13.02 -6.10 3.46
C PRO A 86 14.55 -6.14 3.61
N LYS A 87 15.26 -5.46 2.72
CA LYS A 87 16.71 -5.26 2.74
C LYS A 87 17.05 -3.79 2.55
N ASN A 88 18.25 -3.40 2.99
CA ASN A 88 18.79 -2.06 2.76
C ASN A 88 17.82 -0.94 3.19
N TYR A 89 17.15 -1.13 4.33
CA TYR A 89 16.24 -0.13 4.87
C TYR A 89 16.99 1.17 5.15
N SER A 90 16.54 2.25 4.55
CA SER A 90 17.07 3.59 4.73
C SER A 90 15.97 4.50 5.27
N PRO A 91 16.13 5.04 6.50
CA PRO A 91 15.17 5.98 7.05
C PRO A 91 15.19 7.29 6.25
N VAL A 92 14.01 7.80 5.93
CA VAL A 92 13.83 9.07 5.23
C VAL A 92 12.76 9.90 5.94
N ASN A 93 12.57 11.15 5.53
CA ASN A 93 11.44 11.96 5.98
C ASN A 93 11.02 12.87 4.83
N ILE A 94 10.28 12.30 3.89
CA ILE A 94 9.88 12.97 2.65
C ILE A 94 8.36 13.09 2.67
N PRO A 95 7.78 14.30 2.50
CA PRO A 95 6.34 14.45 2.38
C PRO A 95 5.78 13.56 1.28
N TYR A 96 4.64 12.93 1.56
CA TYR A 96 3.93 12.07 0.62
C TYR A 96 2.51 12.61 0.45
N ASP A 97 2.12 12.92 -0.78
CA ASP A 97 0.77 13.42 -1.12
C ASP A 97 0.46 13.00 -2.56
N GLU A 98 0.08 11.73 -2.74
CA GLU A 98 -0.05 11.12 -4.07
C GLU A 98 -1.33 10.29 -4.16
N THR A 99 -1.90 10.23 -5.37
CA THR A 99 -2.96 9.27 -5.67
C THR A 99 -2.38 7.86 -5.67
N ILE A 100 -3.03 6.95 -4.95
CA ILE A 100 -2.60 5.56 -4.83
C ILE A 100 -3.35 4.64 -5.81
N ASP A 101 -2.71 3.55 -6.19
CA ASP A 101 -3.34 2.40 -6.83
C ASP A 101 -3.34 1.22 -5.84
N LEU A 102 -4.49 0.56 -5.69
CA LEU A 102 -4.64 -0.55 -4.74
C LEU A 102 -3.71 -1.71 -5.04
N ALA A 103 -3.28 -1.89 -6.29
CA ALA A 103 -2.34 -2.94 -6.68
C ALA A 103 -0.93 -2.71 -6.11
N TYR A 104 -0.62 -1.48 -5.71
CA TYR A 104 0.71 -1.06 -5.25
C TYR A 104 0.74 -0.60 -3.80
N VAL A 105 -0.37 -0.74 -3.08
CA VAL A 105 -0.45 -0.44 -1.65
C VAL A 105 -0.52 -1.73 -0.87
N TYR A 106 0.42 -1.90 0.03
CA TYR A 106 0.54 -3.07 0.89
C TYR A 106 0.35 -2.63 2.34
N VAL A 107 -0.56 -3.30 3.02
CA VAL A 107 -0.92 -3.02 4.41
C VAL A 107 -0.46 -4.16 5.31
N ARG A 108 -0.20 -3.86 6.58
CA ARG A 108 0.05 -4.93 7.56
C ARG A 108 -1.19 -5.80 7.70
N HIS A 109 -0.99 -7.10 7.62
CA HIS A 109 -2.08 -8.05 7.66
C HIS A 109 -1.66 -9.35 8.35
N ASN A 110 -2.25 -9.62 9.50
CA ASN A 110 -1.87 -10.74 10.38
C ASN A 110 -0.38 -10.74 10.76
N GLY A 111 -0.07 -11.40 11.87
CA GLY A 111 1.31 -11.57 12.29
C GLY A 111 1.55 -12.97 12.81
N GLY A 112 2.78 -13.41 12.68
CA GLY A 112 3.28 -14.67 13.21
C GLY A 112 4.50 -14.43 14.09
N GLN A 113 5.19 -15.51 14.39
CA GLN A 113 6.55 -15.48 14.90
C GLN A 113 7.46 -16.13 13.87
N ASP A 114 8.65 -15.58 13.68
CA ASP A 114 9.70 -16.25 12.95
C ASP A 114 10.28 -17.44 13.75
N LYS A 115 11.33 -18.07 13.23
CA LYS A 115 11.97 -19.23 13.89
C LYS A 115 12.72 -18.84 15.17
N GLN A 116 12.99 -17.56 15.37
CA GLN A 116 13.69 -16.97 16.49
C GLN A 116 12.71 -16.49 17.58
N GLY A 117 11.40 -16.45 17.28
CA GLY A 117 10.34 -16.00 18.17
C GLY A 117 9.98 -14.53 18.00
N ASP A 118 10.66 -13.84 17.08
CA ASP A 118 10.40 -12.43 16.78
C ASP A 118 9.09 -12.32 16.01
N ARG A 119 8.26 -11.34 16.40
CA ARG A 119 6.97 -11.13 15.76
C ARG A 119 7.20 -10.64 14.33
N ILE A 120 6.61 -11.30 13.35
CA ILE A 120 6.62 -10.87 11.95
C ILE A 120 5.22 -10.49 11.53
N TRP A 121 5.09 -9.52 10.63
CA TRP A 121 3.81 -9.11 10.04
C TRP A 121 3.88 -9.35 8.55
N LEU A 122 2.82 -9.93 7.99
CA LEU A 122 2.74 -10.09 6.55
C LEU A 122 2.19 -8.79 5.93
N ALA A 123 2.83 -8.29 4.89
CA ALA A 123 2.33 -7.21 4.08
C ALA A 123 1.48 -7.80 2.95
N LEU A 124 0.19 -7.45 2.87
CA LEU A 124 -0.71 -7.90 1.80
C LEU A 124 -1.18 -6.73 0.95
N CYS A 125 -1.35 -6.99 -0.34
CA CYS A 125 -1.95 -6.05 -1.28
C CYS A 125 -3.35 -5.64 -0.80
N LEU A 126 -3.57 -4.34 -0.64
CA LEU A 126 -4.82 -3.75 -0.15
C LEU A 126 -6.00 -4.16 -1.01
N GLY A 127 -5.80 -4.15 -2.33
CA GLY A 127 -6.87 -4.49 -3.23
C GLY A 127 -7.30 -5.97 -3.14
N SER A 128 -6.36 -6.89 -2.92
CA SER A 128 -6.69 -8.30 -2.64
C SER A 128 -7.44 -8.46 -1.32
N ILE A 129 -7.07 -7.73 -0.26
CA ILE A 129 -7.78 -7.73 1.03
C ILE A 129 -9.23 -7.28 0.87
N LEU A 130 -9.46 -6.25 0.05
CA LEU A 130 -10.79 -5.71 -0.21
C LEU A 130 -11.60 -6.55 -1.21
N GLY A 131 -11.05 -7.69 -1.67
CA GLY A 131 -11.75 -8.63 -2.56
C GLY A 131 -11.77 -8.23 -4.03
N TYR A 132 -10.92 -7.28 -4.45
CA TYR A 132 -10.77 -6.95 -5.86
C TYR A 132 -9.90 -7.99 -6.57
N GLU A 133 -10.29 -8.38 -7.78
CA GLU A 133 -9.43 -9.13 -8.69
C GLU A 133 -8.28 -8.24 -9.15
N ILE A 134 -7.11 -8.42 -8.54
CA ILE A 134 -5.89 -7.70 -8.87
C ILE A 134 -4.78 -8.73 -8.98
N GLU A 135 -4.10 -8.74 -10.12
CA GLU A 135 -2.84 -9.45 -10.26
C GLU A 135 -1.77 -8.62 -9.54
N ALA A 136 -1.43 -9.02 -8.31
CA ALA A 136 -0.37 -8.36 -7.54
C ALA A 136 0.99 -8.82 -8.08
N ASP A 137 1.81 -7.89 -8.57
CA ASP A 137 3.19 -8.19 -9.01
C ASP A 137 4.11 -8.63 -7.88
N ILE A 138 3.77 -8.22 -6.66
CA ILE A 138 4.59 -8.47 -5.48
C ILE A 138 3.80 -9.40 -4.57
N GLU A 139 4.36 -10.58 -4.35
CA GLU A 139 3.88 -11.53 -3.38
C GLU A 139 3.89 -10.94 -1.97
N PRO A 140 3.07 -11.48 -1.05
CA PRO A 140 3.14 -11.13 0.36
C PRO A 140 4.56 -11.19 0.91
N PHE A 141 4.96 -10.18 1.69
CA PHE A 141 6.33 -10.05 2.20
C PHE A 141 6.34 -9.62 3.67
N ASP A 142 7.47 -9.78 4.35
CA ASP A 142 7.59 -9.34 5.74
C ASP A 142 7.53 -7.81 5.81
N TYR A 143 6.59 -7.29 6.58
CA TYR A 143 6.40 -5.86 6.72
C TYR A 143 7.64 -5.23 7.39
N PRO A 144 8.18 -4.13 6.83
CA PRO A 144 9.38 -3.49 7.38
C PRO A 144 9.13 -3.00 8.81
N MET A 145 9.96 -3.46 9.76
CA MET A 145 9.96 -2.99 11.13
C MET A 145 11.29 -2.29 11.44
N PRO A 146 11.32 -0.94 11.49
CA PRO A 146 12.53 -0.22 11.85
C PRO A 146 12.91 -0.53 13.31
N GLU A 147 14.20 -0.74 13.58
CA GLU A 147 14.75 -1.19 14.88
C GLU A 147 14.38 -0.28 16.09
N ASN A 148 13.85 0.92 15.86
CA ASN A 148 13.42 1.86 16.91
C ASN A 148 11.91 2.11 16.98
N ARG A 149 11.09 1.36 16.23
CA ARG A 149 9.63 1.41 16.35
C ARG A 149 9.15 0.20 17.14
N SER A 150 9.44 0.20 18.44
CA SER A 150 8.57 -0.54 19.36
C SER A 150 7.20 0.12 19.29
N ARG A 151 6.18 -0.62 18.87
CA ARG A 151 4.81 -0.09 18.86
C ARG A 151 3.99 -0.66 20.00
N LYS A 152 3.23 0.26 20.61
CA LYS A 152 2.28 0.01 21.68
C LYS A 152 1.31 -1.08 21.25
N GLU A 153 1.11 -2.00 22.19
CA GLU A 153 0.15 -3.10 22.18
C GLU A 153 -1.27 -2.65 21.87
#